data_AF-A0A372QHY2-F1
#
_entry.id   AF-A0A372QHY2-F1
#
_cell.length_a   1.000
_cell.length_b   1.000
_cell.length_c   1.000
_cell.angle_alpha   90.00
_cell.angle_beta   90.00
_cell.angle_gamma   90.00
#
_symmetry.space_group_name_H-M   'P 1'
#
loop_
_entity.id
_entity.type
_entity.pdbx_description
1 polymer ?
#
loop_
_entity_poly.entity_id
_entity_poly.type
_entity_poly.pdbx_seq_one_letter_code
_entity_poly.pdbx_strand_id
1 'polypeptide(L)'
;MAKVATDFMKHHKWTFETPSSELVQYTEEISKSLKDDRKLRDHEANHFKKEVTKIPHITIESNKIQAHRLVLDKFEGIDWPEHFFLEPVQERFDKCNIFLSSSKENLVDVMIMLCMQPADVTGLCIDNYEALDET
;
A
#
# COMPACT_ATOMS: atom_id res chain seq x y z
N MET A 1 11.48 19.33 9.29
CA MET A 1 12.16 18.65 10.43
C MET A 1 11.12 18.32 11.49
N ALA A 2 11.20 17.17 12.15
CA ALA A 2 10.26 16.77 13.20
C ALA A 2 10.42 17.65 14.46
N LYS A 3 9.31 18.00 15.13
CA LYS A 3 9.29 18.84 16.35
C LYS A 3 10.24 18.33 17.44
N VAL A 4 10.24 17.01 17.66
CA VAL A 4 11.14 16.33 18.61
C VAL A 4 12.62 16.60 18.28
N ALA A 5 13.00 16.55 17.00
CA ALA A 5 14.38 16.80 16.60
C ALA A 5 14.79 18.25 16.86
N THR A 6 13.92 19.22 16.57
CA THR A 6 14.20 20.64 16.82
C THR A 6 14.28 20.97 18.30
N ASP A 7 13.49 20.32 19.16
CA ASP A 7 13.51 20.55 20.60
C ASP A 7 14.79 20.00 21.23
N PHE A 8 15.25 18.81 20.80
CA PHE A 8 16.55 18.26 21.22
C PHE A 8 17.72 19.15 20.80
N MET A 9 17.72 19.62 19.54
CA MET A 9 18.78 20.52 19.05
C MET A 9 18.87 21.81 19.88
N LYS A 10 17.73 22.39 20.27
CA LYS A 10 17.70 23.59 21.11
C LYS A 10 18.13 23.31 22.55
N HIS A 11 17.63 22.22 23.13
CA HIS A 11 17.87 21.89 24.54
C HIS A 11 19.34 21.56 24.81
N HIS A 12 19.96 20.78 23.92
CA HIS A 12 21.37 20.38 24.04
C HIS A 12 22.33 21.27 23.25
N LYS A 13 21.83 22.36 22.64
CA LYS A 13 22.61 23.28 21.79
C LYS A 13 23.39 22.57 20.68
N TRP A 14 22.81 21.49 20.14
CA TRP A 14 23.43 20.75 19.04
C TRP A 14 23.38 21.56 17.75
N THR A 15 24.45 21.45 16.98
CA THR A 15 24.53 21.99 15.63
C THR A 15 24.66 20.83 14.65
N PHE A 16 24.57 21.11 13.35
CA PHE A 16 24.77 20.08 12.32
C PHE A 16 26.21 19.51 12.32
N GLU A 17 27.12 20.12 13.07
CA GLU A 17 28.52 19.71 13.21
C GLU A 17 28.76 18.82 14.43
N THR A 18 27.75 18.57 15.27
CA THR A 18 27.88 17.69 16.45
C THR A 18 28.20 16.26 16.01
N PRO A 19 29.32 15.67 16.46
CA PRO A 19 29.75 14.36 16.00
C PRO A 19 28.83 13.24 16.51
N SER A 20 28.59 12.23 15.67
CA SER A 20 27.68 11.12 15.99
C SER A 20 28.08 10.33 17.25
N SER A 21 29.35 10.37 17.66
CA SER A 21 29.82 9.75 18.91
C SER A 21 29.25 10.40 20.16
N GLU A 22 28.98 11.71 20.13
CA GLU A 22 28.34 12.44 21.23
C GLU A 22 26.83 12.16 21.31
N LEU A 23 26.22 11.71 20.22
CA LEU A 23 24.79 11.37 20.18
C LEU A 23 24.50 10.01 20.84
N VAL A 24 25.50 9.14 20.93
CA VAL A 24 25.36 7.78 21.50
C VAL A 24 24.86 7.82 22.94
N GLN A 25 25.34 8.79 23.74
CA GLN A 25 24.96 8.94 25.15
C GLN A 25 23.49 9.37 25.34
N TYR A 26 22.80 9.83 24.30
CA TYR A 26 21.42 10.30 24.33
C TYR A 26 20.43 9.37 23.61
N THR A 27 20.91 8.21 23.14
CA THR A 27 20.12 7.26 22.34
C THR A 27 18.86 6.76 23.06
N GLU A 28 18.96 6.49 24.37
CA GLU A 28 17.81 6.06 25.17
C GLU A 28 16.78 7.18 25.35
N GLU A 29 17.23 8.40 25.58
CA GLU A 29 16.40 9.58 25.79
C GLU A 29 15.63 9.96 24.51
N ILE A 30 16.34 9.97 23.37
CA ILE A 30 15.76 10.19 22.05
C ILE A 30 14.72 9.09 21.75
N SER A 31 15.06 7.83 22.03
CA SER A 31 14.15 6.69 21.80
C SER A 31 12.88 6.79 22.64
N LYS A 32 12.99 7.24 23.89
CA LYS A 32 11.85 7.46 24.78
C LYS A 32 10.97 8.60 24.29
N SER A 33 11.57 9.74 23.94
CA SER A 33 10.84 10.91 23.43
C SER A 33 10.08 10.62 22.14
N LEU A 34 10.68 9.86 21.21
CA LEU A 34 10.02 9.43 19.98
C LEU A 34 8.84 8.48 20.23
N LYS A 35 8.94 7.60 21.22
CA LYS A 35 7.85 6.71 21.64
C LYS A 35 6.69 7.50 22.25
N ASP A 36 6.99 8.48 23.09
CA ASP A 36 5.97 9.31 23.74
C ASP A 36 5.28 10.24 22.73
N ASP A 37 6.03 10.83 21.79
CA ASP A 37 5.49 11.61 20.69
C ASP A 37 4.65 10.76 19.72
N ARG A 38 5.01 9.49 19.48
CA ARG A 38 4.15 8.54 18.75
C ARG A 38 2.83 8.30 19.49
N LYS A 39 2.87 8.04 20.80
CA LYS A 39 1.65 7.82 21.61
C LYS A 39 0.72 9.05 21.64
N LEU A 40 1.30 10.24 21.75
CA LEU A 40 0.55 11.51 21.69
C LEU A 40 -0.07 11.72 20.32
N ARG A 41 0.68 11.46 19.23
CA ARG A 41 0.13 11.49 17.87
C ARG A 41 -0.98 10.48 17.68
N ASP A 42 -0.87 9.26 18.21
CA ASP A 42 -1.92 8.26 18.07
C ASP A 42 -3.22 8.70 18.78
N HIS A 43 -3.10 9.45 19.88
CA HIS A 43 -4.22 9.99 20.64
C HIS A 43 -4.81 11.30 20.06
N GLU A 44 -3.99 12.15 19.44
CA GLU A 44 -4.38 13.44 18.84
C GLU A 44 -4.79 13.32 17.36
N ALA A 45 -4.24 12.33 16.64
CA ALA A 45 -4.49 12.10 15.22
C ALA A 45 -5.94 11.74 14.93
N ASN A 46 -6.68 11.09 15.82
CA ASN A 46 -8.04 10.67 15.46
C ASN A 46 -9.03 11.85 15.28
N HIS A 47 -8.81 12.98 15.96
CA HIS A 47 -9.67 14.16 15.83
C HIS A 47 -9.11 15.15 14.81
N PHE A 48 -7.82 15.52 14.93
CA PHE A 48 -7.20 16.49 14.01
C PHE A 48 -7.07 15.96 12.59
N LYS A 49 -6.73 14.67 12.39
CA LYS A 49 -6.62 14.08 11.05
C LYS A 49 -7.97 14.01 10.35
N LYS A 50 -9.09 13.92 11.09
CA LYS A 50 -10.48 13.94 10.57
C LYS A 50 -10.95 15.36 10.19
N GLU A 51 -10.47 16.40 10.87
CA GLU A 51 -10.78 17.80 10.53
C GLU A 51 -9.85 18.37 9.45
N VAL A 52 -8.56 18.02 9.46
CA VAL A 52 -7.59 18.40 8.42
C VAL A 52 -7.88 17.70 7.09
N THR A 53 -8.55 16.55 7.10
CA THR A 53 -9.04 15.90 5.85
C THR A 53 -10.28 16.56 5.27
N LYS A 54 -10.93 17.49 5.98
CA LYS A 54 -12.04 18.31 5.47
C LYS A 54 -11.58 19.63 4.85
N ILE A 55 -10.29 19.79 4.56
CA ILE A 55 -9.79 21.01 3.91
C ILE A 55 -10.45 21.12 2.52
N PRO A 56 -11.43 22.02 2.33
CA PRO A 56 -12.32 21.95 1.17
C PRO A 56 -11.57 22.15 -0.15
N HIS A 57 -10.55 23.02 -0.15
CA HIS A 57 -9.75 23.28 -1.33
C HIS A 57 -8.90 22.07 -1.75
N ILE A 58 -8.34 21.31 -0.81
CA ILE A 58 -7.57 20.09 -1.13
C ILE A 58 -8.50 19.02 -1.70
N THR A 59 -9.68 18.84 -1.11
CA THR A 59 -10.68 17.89 -1.62
C THR A 59 -11.15 18.27 -3.03
N ILE A 60 -11.45 19.55 -3.28
CA ILE A 60 -11.88 20.03 -4.60
C ILE A 60 -10.78 19.81 -5.64
N GLU A 61 -9.53 20.18 -5.35
CA GLU A 61 -8.42 20.00 -6.30
C GLU A 61 -8.11 18.51 -6.53
N SER A 62 -8.15 17.68 -5.48
CA SER A 62 -7.97 16.22 -5.63
C SER A 62 -9.07 15.60 -6.49
N ASN A 63 -10.32 16.00 -6.30
CA ASN A 63 -11.45 15.54 -7.11
C ASN A 63 -11.31 15.97 -8.58
N LYS A 64 -10.81 17.18 -8.86
CA LYS A 64 -10.51 17.63 -10.24
C LYS A 64 -9.42 16.78 -10.88
N ILE A 65 -8.35 16.46 -10.14
CA ILE A 65 -7.25 15.61 -10.63
C ILE A 65 -7.77 14.19 -10.92
N GLN A 66 -8.59 13.63 -10.04
CA GLN A 66 -9.18 12.30 -10.24
C GLN A 66 -10.15 12.28 -11.43
N ALA A 67 -11.00 13.30 -11.57
CA ALA A 67 -11.90 13.42 -12.73
C ALA A 67 -11.13 13.55 -14.05
N HIS A 68 -10.04 14.33 -14.07
CA HIS A 68 -9.18 14.46 -15.25
C HIS A 68 -8.46 13.14 -15.59
N ARG A 69 -7.95 12.41 -14.59
CA ARG A 69 -7.37 11.08 -14.78
C ARG A 69 -8.39 10.08 -15.32
N LEU A 70 -9.60 10.07 -14.77
CA LEU A 70 -10.67 9.17 -15.23
C LEU A 70 -11.12 9.47 -16.67
N VAL A 71 -10.98 10.73 -17.12
CA VAL A 71 -11.17 11.10 -18.52
C VAL A 71 -9.99 10.63 -19.37
N LEU A 72 -8.74 10.86 -18.93
CA LEU A 72 -7.54 10.35 -19.63
C LEU A 72 -7.55 8.83 -19.76
N ASP A 73 -7.86 8.07 -18.71
CA ASP A 73 -7.96 6.60 -18.72
C ASP A 73 -9.04 6.07 -19.69
N LYS A 74 -10.02 6.91 -20.07
CA LYS A 74 -11.02 6.57 -21.10
C LYS A 74 -10.50 6.81 -22.53
N PHE A 75 -9.48 7.64 -22.71
CA PHE A 75 -8.93 8.04 -24.01
C PHE A 75 -7.59 7.36 -24.33
N GLU A 76 -6.72 7.24 -23.33
CA GLU A 76 -5.53 6.37 -23.33
C GLU A 76 -5.96 5.07 -22.65
N GLY A 77 -6.29 4.05 -23.44
CA GLY A 77 -6.49 2.72 -22.89
C GLY A 77 -5.27 2.34 -22.02
N ILE A 78 -5.51 1.67 -20.89
CA ILE A 78 -4.43 1.20 -20.03
C ILE A 78 -3.51 0.32 -20.87
N ASP A 79 -2.24 0.73 -21.03
CA ASP A 79 -1.19 -0.08 -21.65
C ASP A 79 -0.85 -1.22 -20.67
N TRP A 80 -1.63 -2.29 -20.74
CA TRP A 80 -1.42 -3.46 -19.92
C TRP A 80 -0.13 -4.15 -20.38
N PRO A 81 0.75 -4.51 -19.45
CA PRO A 81 1.87 -5.38 -19.77
C PRO A 81 1.40 -6.63 -20.53
N GLU A 82 2.17 -7.06 -21.52
CA GLU A 82 1.80 -8.14 -22.45
C GLU A 82 1.39 -9.44 -21.73
N HIS A 83 2.00 -9.73 -20.58
CA HIS A 83 1.69 -10.92 -19.79
C HIS A 83 0.25 -10.96 -19.22
N PHE A 84 -0.46 -9.83 -19.19
CA PHE A 84 -1.86 -9.73 -18.76
C PHE A 84 -2.87 -9.78 -19.90
N PHE A 85 -2.41 -9.88 -21.16
CA PHE A 85 -3.32 -10.11 -22.27
C PHE A 85 -3.95 -11.49 -22.19
N LEU A 86 -5.13 -11.61 -22.82
CA LEU A 86 -5.94 -12.83 -22.77
C LEU A 86 -5.19 -14.04 -23.34
N GLU A 87 -4.49 -13.88 -24.47
CA GLU A 87 -3.74 -14.96 -25.13
C GLU A 87 -2.65 -15.56 -24.23
N PRO A 88 -1.71 -14.76 -23.68
CA PRO A 88 -0.69 -15.29 -22.76
C PRO A 88 -1.27 -15.89 -21.48
N VAL A 89 -2.35 -15.32 -20.93
CA VAL A 89 -3.03 -15.89 -19.76
C VAL A 89 -3.62 -17.26 -20.10
N GLN A 90 -4.29 -17.40 -21.25
CA GLN A 90 -4.84 -18.67 -21.71
C GLN A 90 -3.75 -19.72 -21.92
N GLU A 91 -2.63 -19.36 -22.56
CA GLU A 91 -1.51 -20.29 -22.79
C GLU A 91 -0.91 -20.82 -21.47
N ARG A 92 -0.84 -19.98 -20.43
CA ARG A 92 -0.40 -20.40 -19.09
C ARG A 92 -1.39 -21.35 -18.45
N PHE A 93 -2.70 -21.10 -18.60
CA PHE A 93 -3.74 -22.01 -18.11
C PHE A 93 -3.69 -23.37 -18.79
N ASP A 94 -3.49 -23.41 -20.11
CA ASP A 94 -3.43 -24.67 -20.86
C ASP A 94 -2.22 -25.53 -20.45
N LYS A 95 -1.12 -24.88 -20.00
CA LYS A 95 0.07 -25.55 -19.46
C LYS A 95 -0.02 -25.86 -17.96
N CYS A 96 -1.08 -25.38 -17.29
CA CYS A 96 -1.19 -25.48 -15.85
C CYS A 96 -1.46 -26.95 -15.46
N ASN A 97 -0.51 -27.55 -14.75
CA ASN A 97 -0.65 -28.91 -14.26
C ASN A 97 -1.30 -28.91 -12.87
N ILE A 98 -2.55 -29.34 -12.79
CA ILE A 98 -3.33 -29.43 -11.54
C ILE A 98 -2.73 -30.38 -10.49
N PHE A 99 -1.82 -31.28 -10.89
CA PHE A 99 -1.12 -32.18 -9.98
C PHE A 99 0.13 -31.55 -9.34
N LEU A 100 0.55 -30.37 -9.80
CA LEU A 100 1.69 -29.63 -9.25
C LEU A 100 1.22 -28.49 -8.35
N SER A 101 2.08 -28.11 -7.41
CA SER A 101 1.82 -26.95 -6.55
C SER A 101 1.66 -25.68 -7.36
N SER A 102 0.60 -24.93 -7.07
CA SER A 102 0.30 -23.66 -7.71
C SER A 102 1.39 -22.61 -7.45
N SER A 103 1.81 -21.91 -8.50
CA SER A 103 2.71 -20.76 -8.39
C SER A 103 1.92 -19.48 -8.02
N LYS A 104 2.63 -18.39 -7.71
CA LYS A 104 2.01 -17.06 -7.57
C LYS A 104 1.41 -16.56 -8.88
N GLU A 105 1.97 -16.96 -10.02
CA GLU A 105 1.44 -16.61 -11.35
C GLU A 105 0.10 -17.29 -11.58
N ASN A 106 -0.04 -18.57 -11.20
CA ASN A 106 -1.31 -19.30 -11.30
C ASN A 106 -2.42 -18.60 -10.48
N LEU A 107 -2.07 -18.04 -9.31
CA LEU A 107 -3.03 -17.27 -8.51
C LEU A 107 -3.46 -15.99 -9.24
N VAL A 108 -2.52 -15.23 -9.80
CA VAL A 108 -2.81 -14.02 -10.56
C VAL A 108 -3.66 -14.33 -11.80
N ASP A 109 -3.36 -15.43 -12.49
CA ASP A 109 -4.12 -15.87 -13.65
C ASP A 109 -5.57 -16.21 -13.27
N VAL A 110 -5.80 -16.88 -12.13
CA VAL A 110 -7.14 -17.16 -11.60
C VAL A 110 -7.87 -15.88 -11.22
N MET A 111 -7.17 -14.91 -10.63
CA MET A 111 -7.75 -13.61 -10.32
C MET A 111 -8.21 -12.86 -11.58
N ILE A 112 -7.40 -12.91 -12.65
CA ILE A 112 -7.74 -12.30 -13.94
C ILE A 112 -8.92 -13.03 -14.58
N MET A 113 -8.89 -14.37 -14.62
CA MET A 113 -9.97 -15.19 -15.19
C MET A 113 -11.31 -14.94 -14.49
N LEU A 114 -11.31 -14.88 -13.16
CA LEU A 114 -12.51 -14.66 -12.36
C LEU A 114 -12.87 -13.17 -12.20
N CYS A 115 -12.09 -12.27 -12.79
CA CYS A 115 -12.23 -10.82 -12.62
C CYS A 115 -12.28 -10.39 -11.14
N MET A 116 -11.55 -11.08 -10.26
CA MET A 116 -11.54 -10.82 -8.82
C MET A 116 -10.52 -9.75 -8.44
N GLN A 117 -10.83 -8.98 -7.40
CA GLN A 117 -9.85 -8.07 -6.83
C GLN A 117 -8.88 -8.82 -5.91
N PRO A 118 -7.62 -8.37 -5.78
CA PRO A 118 -6.66 -8.98 -4.85
C PRO A 118 -7.15 -9.07 -3.40
N ALA A 119 -8.01 -8.15 -2.96
CA ALA A 119 -8.60 -8.19 -1.62
C ALA A 119 -9.54 -9.38 -1.42
N ASP A 120 -10.29 -9.76 -2.46
CA ASP A 120 -11.30 -10.83 -2.41
C ASP A 120 -10.67 -12.22 -2.37
N VAL A 121 -9.43 -12.36 -2.88
CA VAL A 121 -8.67 -13.62 -2.92
C VAL A 121 -8.41 -14.18 -1.53
N THR A 122 -8.20 -13.31 -0.53
CA THR A 122 -7.88 -13.75 0.82
C THR A 122 -9.01 -14.52 1.50
N GLY A 123 -10.25 -14.31 1.05
CA GLY A 123 -11.44 -15.03 1.50
C GLY A 123 -11.89 -16.14 0.57
N LEU A 124 -11.14 -16.43 -0.51
CA LEU A 124 -11.54 -17.43 -1.49
C LEU A 124 -11.38 -18.84 -0.92
N CYS A 125 -12.49 -19.57 -0.84
CA CYS A 125 -12.51 -21.00 -0.50
C CYS A 125 -13.39 -21.78 -1.48
N ILE A 126 -13.07 -23.05 -1.66
CA ILE A 126 -13.88 -23.99 -2.44
C ILE A 126 -14.83 -24.67 -1.47
N ASP A 127 -16.09 -24.23 -1.45
CA ASP A 127 -17.11 -24.80 -0.56
C ASP A 127 -17.78 -26.04 -1.15
N ASN A 128 -17.80 -26.17 -2.47
CA ASN A 128 -18.33 -27.32 -3.20
C ASN A 128 -17.49 -27.60 -4.45
N TYR A 129 -17.20 -28.87 -4.70
CA TYR A 129 -16.54 -29.35 -5.91
C TYR A 129 -17.33 -30.54 -6.45
N GLU A 130 -18.07 -30.33 -7.54
CA GLU A 130 -18.66 -31.41 -8.33
C GLU A 130 -17.76 -31.63 -9.54
N ALA A 131 -17.08 -32.78 -9.58
CA ALA A 131 -16.38 -33.19 -10.78
C ALA A 131 -17.43 -33.49 -11.86
N LEU A 132 -17.31 -32.81 -13.01
CA LEU A 132 -18.03 -33.23 -14.21
C LEU A 132 -17.41 -34.55 -14.65
N ASP A 133 -18.06 -35.65 -14.29
CA ASP A 133 -17.75 -36.95 -14.87
C ASP A 133 -18.07 -36.88 -16.38
N GLU A 134 -17.03 -36.89 -17.21
CA GLU A 134 -17.16 -37.01 -18.66
C GLU A 134 -17.89 -38.32 -18.96
N THR A 135 -19.09 -38.22 -19.53
CA THR A 135 -19.93 -39.34 -20.00
C THR A 135 -19.95 -39.40 -21.52
#